data_AF-A0A1G6XW75-F1
#
_entry.id   AF-A0A1G6XW75-F1
#
_cell.length_a   1.000
_cell.length_b   1.000
_cell.length_c   1.000
_cell.angle_alpha   90.00
_cell.angle_beta   90.00
_cell.angle_gamma   90.00
#
_symmetry.space_group_name_H-M   'P 1'
#
loop_
_entity.id
_entity.type
_entity.pdbx_description
1 polymer ?
#
loop_
_entity_poly.entity_id
_entity_poly.type
_entity_poly.pdbx_seq_one_letter_code
_entity_poly.pdbx_strand_id
1 'polypeptide(L)'
;MTRLSYSIIFVFFFACQAPQSKESTESINLELEVSDSVRVSYVGVLSFMDIRPEIDRALFFDMQRRAFVTTDFEGNILGEFVKDRDSPDGFGSFPMAAGRLLEGDRIQVVSMFGVFEYDFEGNLIKAAKTPKEEMKSFSGRMDALREIYPVKDKLLMTGLVARGEYNKTQPEFYDNFQQLVWIDPKTGSMEQFLHLDSASIFQNGQSHEPGMLSATFEVIDDQLYVITGGDPFLTIYELEEPYQKIKRVALDLTDFQVNEGEDPQKADPRAISFDPSYGIISKMVRVGDLLVVSYTTGYDDLDRAEYQSVNSQQAYRDFNARIAGKYKNRIQIMNLEGEKLTDFEFPEKLGNVFVSRDGALWFNALPNPEVEEDFFQLYRVEIKEAVS
;
A
#
# COMPACT_ATOMS: atom_id res chain seq x y z
N MET A 1 73.36 -55.47 4.54
CA MET A 1 72.68 -55.67 3.25
C MET A 1 71.26 -55.13 3.36
N THR A 2 70.94 -54.26 2.42
CA THR A 2 69.81 -53.31 2.32
C THR A 2 68.44 -53.90 2.63
N ARG A 3 67.71 -53.29 3.59
CA ARG A 3 66.26 -53.41 3.73
C ARG A 3 65.64 -52.10 3.26
N LEU A 4 64.82 -52.21 2.20
CA LEU A 4 64.11 -51.13 1.53
C LEU A 4 62.82 -50.85 2.32
N SER A 5 62.71 -49.69 2.96
CA SER A 5 61.46 -49.23 3.59
C SER A 5 60.54 -48.63 2.52
N TYR A 6 59.37 -49.22 2.32
CA TYR A 6 58.30 -48.64 1.50
C TYR A 6 57.50 -47.63 2.32
N SER A 7 57.60 -46.34 1.97
CA SER A 7 56.70 -45.29 2.44
C SER A 7 55.39 -45.37 1.66
N ILE A 8 54.28 -45.64 2.37
CA ILE A 8 52.93 -45.56 1.84
C ILE A 8 52.52 -44.09 1.80
N ILE A 9 52.33 -43.55 0.60
CA ILE A 9 51.75 -42.22 0.36
C ILE A 9 50.23 -42.35 0.44
N PHE A 10 49.63 -41.70 1.44
CA PHE A 10 48.18 -41.55 1.58
C PHE A 10 47.74 -40.36 0.70
N VAL A 11 47.12 -40.65 -0.44
CA VAL A 11 46.47 -39.63 -1.29
C VAL A 11 45.07 -39.38 -0.76
N PHE A 12 44.85 -38.23 -0.14
CA PHE A 12 43.51 -37.74 0.18
C PHE A 12 42.86 -37.23 -1.11
N PHE A 13 41.81 -37.93 -1.56
CA PHE A 13 40.90 -37.43 -2.59
C PHE A 13 40.00 -36.36 -1.96
N PHE A 14 40.27 -35.09 -2.23
CA PHE A 14 39.30 -34.02 -2.08
C PHE A 14 38.26 -34.17 -3.20
N ALA A 15 37.09 -34.69 -2.85
CA ALA A 15 35.92 -34.63 -3.72
C ALA A 15 35.39 -33.19 -3.71
N CYS A 16 35.50 -32.50 -4.85
CA CYS A 16 34.75 -31.28 -5.12
C CYS A 16 33.26 -31.60 -5.04
N GLN A 17 32.58 -31.10 -4.00
CA GLN A 17 31.13 -30.91 -4.04
C GLN A 17 30.84 -29.83 -5.07
N ALA A 18 30.14 -30.20 -6.14
CA ALA A 18 29.49 -29.25 -7.03
C ALA A 18 28.49 -28.42 -6.21
N PRO A 19 28.29 -27.13 -6.52
CA PRO A 19 27.21 -26.36 -5.90
C PRO A 19 25.89 -27.04 -6.26
N GLN A 20 25.12 -27.43 -5.25
CA GLN A 20 23.72 -27.82 -5.45
C GLN A 20 23.04 -26.68 -6.19
N SER A 21 22.50 -27.03 -7.37
CA SER A 21 21.53 -26.20 -8.08
C SER A 21 20.47 -25.77 -7.08
N LYS A 22 20.22 -24.46 -6.99
CA LYS A 22 19.02 -23.91 -6.35
C LYS A 22 17.84 -24.74 -6.86
N GLU A 23 17.19 -25.47 -5.97
CA GLU A 23 15.87 -26.02 -6.24
C GLU A 23 15.01 -24.84 -6.69
N SER A 24 14.53 -24.91 -7.93
CA SER A 24 13.50 -24.00 -8.40
C SER A 24 12.29 -24.25 -7.51
N THR A 25 11.91 -23.25 -6.72
CA THR A 25 10.61 -23.20 -6.05
C THR A 25 9.58 -23.52 -7.13
N GLU A 26 8.90 -24.67 -7.03
CA GLU A 26 7.84 -25.03 -7.97
C GLU A 26 6.84 -23.88 -8.00
N SER A 27 6.48 -23.42 -9.20
CA SER A 27 5.49 -22.36 -9.36
C SER A 27 4.15 -22.87 -8.85
N ILE A 28 3.74 -22.44 -7.65
CA ILE A 28 2.43 -22.74 -7.09
C ILE A 28 1.44 -21.84 -7.80
N ASN A 29 0.52 -22.44 -8.55
CA ASN A 29 -0.52 -21.70 -9.25
C ASN A 29 -1.61 -21.29 -8.24
N LEU A 30 -1.53 -20.08 -7.69
CA LEU A 30 -2.54 -19.54 -6.77
C LEU A 30 -3.51 -18.61 -7.49
N GLU A 31 -4.75 -18.57 -7.04
CA GLU A 31 -5.80 -17.67 -7.52
C GLU A 31 -6.62 -17.07 -6.37
N LEU A 32 -7.42 -16.04 -6.70
CA LEU A 32 -8.37 -15.42 -5.78
C LEU A 32 -9.79 -15.95 -6.04
N GLU A 33 -10.38 -16.58 -5.02
CA GLU A 33 -11.77 -17.05 -5.07
C GLU A 33 -12.65 -16.20 -4.14
N VAL A 34 -13.73 -15.63 -4.69
CA VAL A 34 -14.77 -14.99 -3.88
C VAL A 34 -15.53 -16.08 -3.11
N SER A 35 -15.43 -16.05 -1.79
CA SER A 35 -16.08 -17.02 -0.90
C SER A 35 -17.39 -16.49 -0.31
N ASP A 36 -17.51 -15.17 -0.12
CA ASP A 36 -18.69 -14.54 0.44
C ASP A 36 -18.77 -13.05 0.05
N SER A 37 -19.87 -12.39 0.40
CA SER A 37 -20.08 -10.98 0.09
C SER A 37 -21.01 -10.29 1.10
N VAL A 38 -20.65 -9.06 1.50
CA VAL A 38 -21.50 -8.18 2.34
C VAL A 38 -22.07 -7.07 1.47
N ARG A 39 -23.39 -6.91 1.47
CA ARG A 39 -24.08 -5.86 0.70
C ARG A 39 -24.70 -4.84 1.64
N VAL A 40 -24.38 -3.58 1.45
CA VAL A 40 -24.91 -2.45 2.20
C VAL A 40 -25.87 -1.68 1.31
N SER A 41 -27.14 -1.54 1.71
CA SER A 41 -28.07 -0.67 0.98
C SER A 41 -27.74 0.79 1.30
N TYR A 42 -27.15 1.51 0.36
CA TYR A 42 -26.68 2.88 0.54
C TYR A 42 -26.75 3.66 -0.76
N VAL A 43 -27.38 4.84 -0.72
CA VAL A 43 -27.44 5.76 -1.85
C VAL A 43 -26.29 6.75 -1.72
N GLY A 44 -25.20 6.51 -2.44
CA GLY A 44 -24.00 7.34 -2.42
C GLY A 44 -22.73 6.57 -2.77
N VAL A 45 -21.58 7.24 -2.70
CA VAL A 45 -20.28 6.64 -2.98
C VAL A 45 -19.52 6.43 -1.67
N LEU A 46 -19.47 5.19 -1.22
CA LEU A 46 -18.74 4.79 -0.02
C LEU A 46 -17.28 4.44 -0.36
N SER A 47 -16.34 5.05 0.36
CA SER A 47 -14.95 4.61 0.43
C SER A 47 -14.81 3.56 1.52
N PHE A 48 -14.40 2.35 1.17
CA PHE A 48 -14.12 1.28 2.14
C PHE A 48 -12.90 1.65 3.00
N MET A 49 -13.07 1.72 4.32
CA MET A 49 -12.00 2.06 5.26
C MET A 49 -11.45 0.82 5.97
N ASP A 50 -12.33 0.07 6.65
CA ASP A 50 -11.92 -1.02 7.54
C ASP A 50 -13.05 -2.04 7.73
N ILE A 51 -12.69 -3.25 8.14
CA ILE A 51 -13.62 -4.33 8.47
C ILE A 51 -13.10 -5.13 9.66
N ARG A 52 -14.03 -5.59 10.50
CA ARG A 52 -13.76 -6.47 11.64
C ARG A 52 -14.74 -7.64 11.63
N PRO A 53 -14.38 -8.77 11.01
CA PRO A 53 -15.26 -9.94 10.90
C PRO A 53 -15.61 -10.55 12.26
N GLU A 54 -14.75 -10.44 13.26
CA GLU A 54 -14.97 -11.00 14.60
C GLU A 54 -16.14 -10.35 15.37
N ILE A 55 -16.58 -9.17 14.94
CA ILE A 55 -17.74 -8.46 15.50
C ILE A 55 -18.77 -8.09 14.43
N ASP A 56 -18.65 -8.64 13.21
CA ASP A 56 -19.49 -8.34 12.05
C ASP A 56 -19.64 -6.83 11.83
N ARG A 57 -18.53 -6.10 11.63
CA ARG A 57 -18.55 -4.65 11.39
C ARG A 57 -17.77 -4.26 10.14
N ALA A 58 -18.30 -3.31 9.38
CA ALA A 58 -17.58 -2.63 8.31
C ALA A 58 -17.70 -1.10 8.46
N LEU A 59 -16.63 -0.39 8.11
CA LEU A 59 -16.53 1.05 8.18
C LEU A 59 -16.27 1.64 6.80
N PHE A 60 -17.03 2.69 6.50
CA PHE A 60 -16.94 3.43 5.26
C PHE A 60 -16.88 4.93 5.52
N PHE A 61 -16.44 5.66 4.48
CA PHE A 61 -16.53 7.11 4.43
C PHE A 61 -17.25 7.54 3.16
N ASP A 62 -18.36 8.27 3.30
CA ASP A 62 -19.00 8.96 2.19
C ASP A 62 -18.26 10.28 1.93
N MET A 63 -17.54 10.35 0.80
CA MET A 63 -16.77 11.54 0.44
C MET A 63 -17.62 12.78 0.17
N GLN A 64 -18.82 12.60 -0.40
CA GLN A 64 -19.70 13.69 -0.78
C GLN A 64 -20.35 14.32 0.45
N ARG A 65 -20.80 13.47 1.38
CA ARG A 65 -21.46 13.89 2.62
C ARG A 65 -20.46 14.17 3.74
N ARG A 66 -19.20 13.72 3.59
CA ARG A 66 -18.15 13.68 4.63
C ARG A 66 -18.64 12.95 5.89
N ALA A 67 -19.34 11.84 5.67
CA ALA A 67 -19.95 11.05 6.72
C ALA A 67 -19.16 9.75 6.93
N PHE A 68 -18.94 9.38 8.18
CA PHE A 68 -18.61 8.00 8.51
C PHE A 68 -19.89 7.19 8.50
N VAL A 69 -19.84 6.00 7.92
CA VAL A 69 -20.95 5.05 7.88
C VAL A 69 -20.44 3.72 8.39
N THR A 70 -21.08 3.18 9.42
CA THR A 70 -20.76 1.86 9.96
C THR A 70 -21.91 0.92 9.74
N THR A 71 -21.61 -0.32 9.34
CA THR A 71 -22.61 -1.34 9.07
C THR A 71 -22.27 -2.66 9.74
N ASP A 72 -23.26 -3.53 9.83
CA ASP A 72 -23.03 -4.96 10.04
C ASP A 72 -22.87 -5.72 8.70
N PHE A 73 -22.71 -7.04 8.78
CA PHE A 73 -22.56 -7.91 7.61
C PHE A 73 -23.89 -8.28 6.94
N GLU A 74 -25.02 -8.02 7.59
CA GLU A 74 -26.34 -8.10 6.97
C GLU A 74 -26.65 -6.85 6.12
N GLY A 75 -25.81 -5.81 6.23
CA GLY A 75 -25.95 -4.57 5.49
C GLY A 75 -26.75 -3.50 6.22
N ASN A 76 -27.09 -3.70 7.50
CA ASN A 76 -27.78 -2.71 8.30
C ASN A 76 -26.82 -1.59 8.69
N ILE A 77 -27.26 -0.34 8.53
CA ILE A 77 -26.50 0.82 9.01
C ILE A 77 -26.65 0.90 10.53
N LEU A 78 -25.52 0.79 11.23
CA LEU A 78 -25.43 0.87 12.69
C LEU A 78 -25.20 2.29 13.18
N GLY A 79 -24.54 3.12 12.37
CA GLY A 79 -24.27 4.51 12.67
C GLY A 79 -23.87 5.30 11.45
N GLU A 80 -24.23 6.58 11.46
CA GLU A 80 -23.82 7.55 10.46
C GLU A 80 -23.63 8.91 11.14
N PHE A 81 -22.47 9.53 10.96
CA PHE A 81 -22.24 10.87 11.49
C PHE A 81 -21.30 11.70 10.62
N VAL A 82 -21.48 13.01 10.70
CA VAL A 82 -20.63 14.04 10.08
C VAL A 82 -20.00 14.87 11.20
N LYS A 83 -18.75 15.31 10.99
CA LYS A 83 -18.12 16.32 11.85
C LYS A 83 -17.88 17.61 11.09
N ASP A 84 -18.20 18.72 11.75
CA ASP A 84 -17.78 20.02 11.27
C ASP A 84 -16.26 20.14 11.44
N ARG A 85 -15.61 20.77 10.47
CA ARG A 85 -14.16 20.98 10.47
C ARG A 85 -13.73 21.81 11.68
N ASP A 86 -14.53 22.83 12.01
CA ASP A 86 -14.18 23.84 13.00
C ASP A 86 -14.80 23.56 14.39
N SER A 87 -15.49 22.43 14.56
CA SER A 87 -16.04 22.06 15.86
C SER A 87 -14.94 21.61 16.83
N PRO A 88 -15.13 21.80 18.16
CA PRO A 88 -14.13 21.38 19.16
C PRO A 88 -13.78 19.89 19.12
N ASP A 89 -14.71 19.07 18.59
CA ASP A 89 -14.63 17.63 18.40
C ASP A 89 -14.40 17.21 16.94
N GLY A 90 -14.10 18.15 16.04
CA GLY A 90 -13.79 17.88 14.64
C GLY A 90 -12.37 17.38 14.43
N PHE A 91 -12.21 16.46 13.46
CA PHE A 91 -10.90 15.95 13.01
C PHE A 91 -10.35 16.76 11.81
N GLY A 92 -10.94 17.91 11.49
CA GLY A 92 -10.52 18.74 10.36
C GLY A 92 -11.26 18.42 9.06
N SER A 93 -10.58 18.54 7.91
CA SER A 93 -11.23 18.44 6.59
C SER A 93 -11.39 17.00 6.12
N PHE A 94 -10.34 16.18 6.26
CA PHE A 94 -10.30 14.79 5.83
C PHE A 94 -9.41 13.96 6.75
N PRO A 95 -9.69 12.66 6.93
CA PRO A 95 -8.75 11.72 7.54
C PRO A 95 -7.46 11.65 6.71
N MET A 96 -6.32 11.42 7.37
CA MET A 96 -5.04 11.18 6.67
C MET A 96 -4.86 9.72 6.25
N ALA A 97 -5.71 8.82 6.74
CA ALA A 97 -5.70 7.38 6.47
C ALA A 97 -7.13 6.83 6.63
N ALA A 98 -7.34 5.57 6.26
CA ALA A 98 -8.55 4.83 6.59
C ALA A 98 -8.82 4.89 8.10
N GLY A 99 -10.06 5.19 8.48
CA GLY A 99 -10.50 5.06 9.87
C GLY A 99 -10.43 3.60 10.29
N ARG A 100 -10.22 3.35 11.58
CA ARG A 100 -10.14 1.99 12.13
C ARG A 100 -11.29 1.70 13.06
N LEU A 101 -11.91 0.53 12.95
CA LEU A 101 -12.87 0.02 13.92
C LEU A 101 -12.14 -0.44 15.18
N LEU A 102 -12.65 -0.03 16.34
CA LEU A 102 -12.17 -0.45 17.65
C LEU A 102 -13.25 -1.27 18.37
N GLU A 103 -12.88 -1.91 19.47
CA GLU A 103 -13.85 -2.55 20.35
C GLU A 103 -14.79 -1.53 21.01
N GLY A 104 -16.02 -1.99 21.29
CA GLY A 104 -17.06 -1.19 21.92
C GLY A 104 -17.71 -0.17 20.99
N ASP A 105 -17.90 -0.53 19.72
CA ASP A 105 -18.56 0.30 18.70
C ASP A 105 -17.94 1.70 18.55
N ARG A 106 -16.60 1.71 18.45
CA ARG A 106 -15.80 2.94 18.30
C ARG A 106 -15.04 2.97 16.99
N ILE A 107 -14.76 4.17 16.51
CA ILE A 107 -13.96 4.45 15.32
C ILE A 107 -12.78 5.33 15.72
N GLN A 108 -11.58 4.95 15.32
CA GLN A 108 -10.38 5.77 15.41
C GLN A 108 -10.11 6.48 14.10
N VAL A 109 -9.91 7.79 14.16
CA VAL A 109 -9.58 8.64 13.02
C VAL A 109 -8.27 9.36 13.30
N VAL A 110 -7.36 9.29 12.33
CA VAL A 110 -6.11 10.05 12.35
C VAL A 110 -6.23 11.21 11.36
N SER A 111 -5.92 12.42 11.83
CA SER A 111 -5.88 13.64 11.02
C SER A 111 -4.65 14.47 11.39
N MET A 112 -4.35 15.52 10.62
CA MET A 112 -3.24 16.42 10.96
C MET A 112 -3.42 17.14 12.30
N PHE A 113 -4.63 17.12 12.88
CA PHE A 113 -4.95 17.74 14.16
C PHE A 113 -4.86 16.76 15.34
N GLY A 114 -4.63 15.47 15.09
CA GLY A 114 -4.52 14.46 16.13
C GLY A 114 -5.22 13.16 15.83
N VAL A 115 -5.32 12.36 16.90
CA VAL A 115 -6.03 11.08 16.93
C VAL A 115 -7.35 11.28 17.67
N PHE A 116 -8.45 10.88 17.04
CA PHE A 116 -9.81 11.04 17.54
C PHE A 116 -10.49 9.68 17.61
N GLU A 117 -11.24 9.44 18.68
CA GLU A 117 -12.10 8.27 18.83
C GLU A 117 -13.54 8.72 19.03
N TYR A 118 -14.43 8.21 18.19
CA TYR A 118 -15.86 8.46 18.24
C TYR A 118 -16.62 7.16 18.48
N ASP A 119 -17.81 7.24 19.07
CA ASP A 119 -18.80 6.16 18.93
C ASP A 119 -19.53 6.25 17.57
N PHE A 120 -20.43 5.31 17.29
CA PHE A 120 -21.20 5.27 16.04
C PHE A 120 -22.26 6.37 15.89
N GLU A 121 -22.63 7.05 16.98
CA GLU A 121 -23.46 8.27 16.94
C GLU A 121 -22.62 9.52 16.64
N GLY A 122 -21.30 9.37 16.63
CA GLY A 122 -20.34 10.44 16.44
C GLY A 122 -19.99 11.19 17.72
N ASN A 123 -20.38 10.75 18.92
CA ASN A 123 -19.94 11.42 20.14
C ASN A 123 -18.43 11.21 20.33
N LEU A 124 -17.71 12.27 20.64
CA LEU A 124 -16.26 12.17 20.89
C LEU A 124 -16.01 11.46 22.23
N ILE A 125 -15.34 10.32 22.16
CA ILE A 125 -14.93 9.54 23.33
C ILE A 125 -13.55 10.00 23.82
N LYS A 126 -12.62 10.20 22.89
CA LYS A 126 -11.23 10.57 23.20
C LYS A 126 -10.62 11.39 22.07
N ALA A 127 -9.80 12.37 22.42
CA ALA A 127 -8.95 13.07 21.47
C ALA A 127 -7.54 13.28 22.05
N ALA A 128 -6.54 13.08 21.21
CA ALA A 128 -5.15 13.43 21.48
C ALA A 128 -4.70 14.38 20.36
N LYS A 129 -4.64 15.68 20.67
CA LYS A 129 -4.40 16.73 19.66
C LYS A 129 -2.91 16.86 19.36
N THR A 130 -2.56 16.91 18.08
CA THR A 130 -1.17 17.08 17.63
C THR A 130 -0.63 18.43 18.09
N PRO A 131 0.57 18.48 18.70
CA PRO A 131 1.27 19.74 18.99
C PRO A 131 1.40 20.60 17.72
N LYS A 132 1.24 21.92 17.84
CA LYS A 132 1.15 22.80 16.65
C LYS A 132 2.43 22.77 15.81
N GLU A 133 3.56 22.64 16.46
CA GLU A 133 4.91 22.51 15.92
C GLU A 133 5.15 21.20 15.16
N GLU A 134 4.33 20.17 15.43
CA GLU A 134 4.41 18.85 14.80
C GLU A 134 3.35 18.66 13.70
N MET A 135 2.43 19.62 13.53
CA MET A 135 1.37 19.52 12.53
C MET A 135 1.95 19.49 11.12
N LYS A 136 1.87 18.31 10.49
CA LYS A 136 2.27 18.10 9.10
C LYS A 136 1.06 17.60 8.31
N SER A 137 0.92 18.10 7.08
CA SER A 137 -0.09 17.61 6.14
C SER A 137 0.51 16.46 5.34
N PHE A 138 0.27 15.23 5.79
CA PHE A 138 0.60 14.05 4.99
C PHE A 138 -0.43 13.90 3.87
N SER A 139 0.04 13.44 2.71
CA SER A 139 -0.86 13.04 1.63
C SER A 139 -1.57 11.77 2.08
N GLY A 140 -2.88 11.88 2.34
CA GLY A 140 -3.70 10.78 2.84
C GLY A 140 -4.65 10.23 1.80
N ARG A 141 -5.11 9.00 2.02
CA ARG A 141 -6.35 8.47 1.43
C ARG A 141 -7.27 8.04 2.55
N MET A 142 -8.55 8.35 2.40
CA MET A 142 -9.60 7.98 3.35
C MET A 142 -10.17 6.58 3.07
N ASP A 143 -9.49 5.80 2.24
CA ASP A 143 -9.85 4.42 1.90
C ASP A 143 -8.75 3.48 2.38
N ALA A 144 -9.06 2.19 2.33
CA ALA A 144 -8.20 1.15 2.85
C ALA A 144 -6.88 0.98 2.06
N LEU A 145 -6.60 1.74 1.00
CA LEU A 145 -5.26 1.76 0.42
C LEU A 145 -4.22 2.32 1.40
N ARG A 146 -4.67 3.10 2.40
CA ARG A 146 -3.81 3.69 3.43
C ARG A 146 -4.37 3.38 4.81
N GLU A 147 -4.00 2.23 5.36
CA GLU A 147 -4.44 1.81 6.69
C GLU A 147 -3.64 2.48 7.82
N ILE A 148 -4.26 2.51 9.01
CA ILE A 148 -3.60 2.85 10.27
C ILE A 148 -3.24 1.54 10.98
N TYR A 149 -1.95 1.23 11.06
CA TYR A 149 -1.46 -0.01 11.66
C TYR A 149 -1.19 0.20 13.16
N PRO A 150 -1.91 -0.49 14.07
CA PRO A 150 -1.56 -0.48 15.49
C PRO A 150 -0.28 -1.30 15.70
N VAL A 151 0.73 -0.70 16.34
CA VAL A 151 1.98 -1.38 16.69
C VAL A 151 2.31 -1.06 18.14
N LYS A 152 2.23 -2.07 19.01
CA LYS A 152 2.37 -1.91 20.47
C LYS A 152 1.42 -0.82 20.97
N ASP A 153 1.94 0.29 21.51
CA ASP A 153 1.14 1.41 22.02
C ASP A 153 1.12 2.64 21.08
N LYS A 154 1.64 2.50 19.86
CA LYS A 154 1.67 3.53 18.81
C LYS A 154 0.84 3.13 17.60
N LEU A 155 0.66 4.09 16.70
CA LEU A 155 0.09 3.88 15.36
C LEU A 155 1.17 4.14 14.31
N LEU A 156 1.17 3.34 13.25
CA LEU A 156 2.05 3.48 12.10
C LEU A 156 1.21 3.77 10.85
N MET A 157 1.66 4.72 10.03
CA MET A 157 1.06 5.01 8.72
C MET A 157 2.12 5.54 7.74
N THR A 158 1.76 5.63 6.46
CA THR A 158 2.58 6.34 5.46
C THR A 158 2.54 7.85 5.68
N GLY A 159 3.68 8.53 5.54
CA GLY A 159 3.82 9.98 5.66
C GLY A 159 4.34 10.68 4.41
N LEU A 160 3.64 10.57 3.28
CA LEU A 160 4.07 11.27 2.05
C LEU A 160 3.91 12.79 2.21
N VAL A 161 5.03 13.51 2.28
CA VAL A 161 5.09 14.97 2.24
C VAL A 161 5.57 15.40 0.85
N ALA A 162 4.62 15.71 -0.04
CA ALA A 162 4.93 16.16 -1.39
C ALA A 162 5.38 17.63 -1.45
N ARG A 163 5.08 18.42 -0.41
CA ARG A 163 5.44 19.84 -0.29
C ARG A 163 6.02 20.09 1.09
N GLY A 164 7.33 20.34 1.14
CA GLY A 164 8.04 20.62 2.38
C GLY A 164 9.05 21.75 2.18
N GLU A 165 10.13 21.69 2.95
CA GLU A 165 11.29 22.59 2.82
C GLU A 165 11.95 22.47 1.45
N TYR A 166 12.02 21.23 0.94
CA TYR A 166 12.56 20.89 -0.38
C TYR A 166 11.47 20.39 -1.31
N ASN A 167 11.69 20.51 -2.62
CA ASN A 167 10.79 20.01 -3.66
C ASN A 167 11.50 19.02 -4.60
N LYS A 168 10.73 18.32 -5.44
CA LYS A 168 11.20 17.21 -6.30
C LYS A 168 12.33 17.55 -7.28
N THR A 169 12.67 18.82 -7.50
CA THR A 169 13.79 19.22 -8.37
C THR A 169 15.10 19.43 -7.60
N GLN A 170 15.11 19.19 -6.29
CA GLN A 170 16.23 19.40 -5.38
C GLN A 170 16.71 18.04 -4.84
N PRO A 171 18.01 17.71 -4.89
CA PRO A 171 18.54 16.47 -4.29
C PRO A 171 18.15 16.31 -2.81
N GLU A 172 18.13 17.41 -2.06
CA GLU A 172 17.78 17.44 -0.64
C GLU A 172 16.36 16.93 -0.36
N PHE A 173 15.45 17.00 -1.34
CA PHE A 173 14.13 16.39 -1.22
C PHE A 173 14.23 14.88 -1.03
N TYR A 174 15.06 14.21 -1.83
CA TYR A 174 15.24 12.76 -1.78
C TYR A 174 16.11 12.34 -0.58
N ASP A 175 17.15 13.10 -0.26
CA ASP A 175 18.03 12.83 0.88
C ASP A 175 17.27 12.89 2.22
N ASN A 176 16.32 13.83 2.34
CA ASN A 176 15.53 14.04 3.55
C ASN A 176 14.13 13.40 3.48
N PHE A 177 13.81 12.67 2.41
CA PHE A 177 12.50 12.04 2.27
C PHE A 177 12.31 10.94 3.31
N GLN A 178 11.24 11.04 4.10
CA GLN A 178 10.86 10.05 5.11
C GLN A 178 9.51 9.47 4.76
N GLN A 179 9.42 8.14 4.77
CA GLN A 179 8.32 7.41 4.16
C GLN A 179 7.17 7.14 5.12
N LEU A 180 7.46 6.97 6.41
CA LEU A 180 6.51 6.49 7.42
C LEU A 180 6.40 7.45 8.61
N VAL A 181 5.33 7.31 9.38
CA VAL A 181 5.00 8.16 10.53
C VAL A 181 4.61 7.31 11.72
N TRP A 182 5.29 7.51 12.84
CA TRP A 182 4.83 7.09 14.15
C TRP A 182 3.87 8.13 14.73
N ILE A 183 2.75 7.67 15.29
CA ILE A 183 1.77 8.51 15.96
C ILE A 183 1.51 7.95 17.34
N ASP A 184 1.63 8.79 18.37
CA ASP A 184 1.24 8.44 19.73
C ASP A 184 -0.25 8.76 19.95
N PRO A 185 -1.14 7.77 20.14
CA PRO A 185 -2.58 7.98 20.31
C PRO A 185 -2.96 8.56 21.68
N LYS A 186 -2.01 8.78 22.59
CA LYS A 186 -2.22 9.44 23.90
C LYS A 186 -1.86 10.92 23.83
N THR A 187 -0.79 11.28 23.13
CA THR A 187 -0.30 12.66 23.05
C THR A 187 -0.67 13.36 21.75
N GLY A 188 -0.94 12.62 20.68
CA GLY A 188 -1.17 13.14 19.33
C GLY A 188 0.12 13.49 18.58
N SER A 189 1.29 13.22 19.19
CA SER A 189 2.60 13.49 18.60
C SER A 189 2.81 12.66 17.34
N MET A 190 3.48 13.26 16.34
CA MET A 190 3.73 12.66 15.03
C MET A 190 5.20 12.79 14.63
N GLU A 191 5.84 11.66 14.36
CA GLU A 191 7.25 11.59 14.01
C GLU A 191 7.44 10.85 12.68
N GLN A 192 7.94 11.55 11.67
CA GLN A 192 8.34 10.92 10.42
C GLN A 192 9.67 10.19 10.59
N PHE A 193 9.79 9.02 9.96
CA PHE A 193 11.00 8.22 9.97
C PHE A 193 11.13 7.40 8.69
N LEU A 194 12.21 6.63 8.63
CA LEU A 194 12.60 5.76 7.53
C LEU A 194 12.88 6.54 6.23
N HIS A 195 14.16 6.83 6.01
CA HIS A 195 14.62 7.40 4.75
C HIS A 195 14.45 6.44 3.59
N LEU A 196 14.54 6.96 2.36
CA LEU A 196 14.68 6.11 1.17
C LEU A 196 15.91 5.21 1.32
N ASP A 197 15.81 3.98 0.82
CA ASP A 197 16.97 3.12 0.71
C ASP A 197 18.03 3.80 -0.16
N SER A 198 19.31 3.70 0.21
CA SER A 198 20.39 4.29 -0.58
C SER A 198 20.52 3.67 -1.98
N ALA A 199 19.99 2.46 -2.19
CA ALA A 199 19.88 1.81 -3.49
C ALA A 199 18.51 1.99 -4.15
N SER A 200 17.65 2.88 -3.63
CA SER A 200 16.37 3.21 -4.25
C SER A 200 16.59 3.87 -5.61
N ILE A 201 15.70 3.60 -6.57
CA ILE A 201 15.76 4.23 -7.90
C ILE A 201 15.65 5.75 -7.85
N PHE A 202 15.07 6.29 -6.77
CA PHE A 202 14.93 7.73 -6.55
C PHE A 202 16.24 8.40 -6.11
N GLN A 203 17.27 7.62 -5.77
CA GLN A 203 18.61 8.09 -5.44
C GLN A 203 19.50 8.23 -6.69
N ASN A 204 18.94 8.78 -7.78
CA ASN A 204 19.59 8.88 -9.09
C ASN A 204 19.83 10.32 -9.58
N GLY A 205 19.50 11.33 -8.77
CA GLY A 205 19.64 12.74 -9.10
C GLY A 205 18.64 13.26 -10.15
N GLN A 206 17.64 12.46 -10.51
CA GLN A 206 16.52 12.88 -11.37
C GLN A 206 15.34 13.36 -10.53
N SER A 207 14.43 14.09 -11.18
CA SER A 207 13.16 14.49 -10.60
C SER A 207 12.08 13.44 -10.87
N HIS A 208 11.28 13.16 -9.85
CA HIS A 208 10.24 12.14 -9.83
C HIS A 208 8.98 12.72 -9.21
N GLU A 209 7.82 12.33 -9.73
CA GLU A 209 6.55 12.75 -9.14
C GLU A 209 6.41 12.22 -7.69
N PRO A 210 6.08 13.07 -6.70
CA PRO A 210 5.98 12.64 -5.30
C PRO A 210 5.03 11.46 -5.06
N GLY A 211 4.00 11.30 -5.89
CA GLY A 211 3.08 10.17 -5.83
C GLY A 211 3.79 8.80 -6.00
N MET A 212 4.90 8.75 -6.75
CA MET A 212 5.70 7.54 -6.96
C MET A 212 6.46 7.12 -5.70
N LEU A 213 6.69 8.03 -4.74
CA LEU A 213 7.31 7.76 -3.44
C LEU A 213 6.30 7.20 -2.40
N SER A 214 5.10 6.88 -2.91
CA SER A 214 3.95 6.14 -2.39
C SER A 214 4.11 4.94 -1.47
N ALA A 215 4.90 4.92 -0.38
CA ALA A 215 5.22 3.67 0.32
C ALA A 215 4.02 2.85 0.85
N THR A 216 4.03 1.53 0.66
CA THR A 216 3.16 0.55 1.33
C THR A 216 4.00 -0.32 2.25
N PHE A 217 3.43 -0.80 3.36
CA PHE A 217 4.19 -1.57 4.34
C PHE A 217 3.34 -2.59 5.09
N GLU A 218 4.02 -3.54 5.73
CA GLU A 218 3.46 -4.49 6.70
C GLU A 218 4.42 -4.63 7.89
N VAL A 219 3.85 -4.90 9.07
CA VAL A 219 4.63 -5.23 10.28
C VAL A 219 4.44 -6.71 10.57
N ILE A 220 5.53 -7.46 10.50
CA ILE A 220 5.55 -8.91 10.62
C ILE A 220 6.54 -9.25 11.71
N ASP A 221 6.01 -9.76 12.82
CA ASP A 221 6.78 -9.97 14.05
C ASP A 221 7.44 -8.66 14.50
N ASP A 222 8.77 -8.60 14.55
CA ASP A 222 9.54 -7.38 14.88
C ASP A 222 10.25 -6.79 13.66
N GLN A 223 9.70 -7.01 12.45
CA GLN A 223 10.25 -6.53 11.19
C GLN A 223 9.26 -5.67 10.43
N LEU A 224 9.80 -4.69 9.71
CA LEU A 224 9.07 -3.75 8.88
C LEU A 224 9.35 -4.04 7.41
N TYR A 225 8.31 -4.47 6.69
CA TYR A 225 8.35 -4.79 5.27
C TYR A 225 7.87 -3.57 4.50
N VAL A 226 8.68 -3.01 3.61
CA VAL A 226 8.38 -1.74 2.92
C VAL A 226 8.63 -1.85 1.43
N ILE A 227 7.68 -1.34 0.65
CA ILE A 227 7.84 -1.10 -0.78
C ILE A 227 7.53 0.38 -1.03
N THR A 228 8.48 1.12 -1.60
CA THR A 228 8.24 2.49 -2.09
C THR A 228 7.56 2.39 -3.46
N GLY A 229 6.44 3.09 -3.68
CA GLY A 229 5.52 2.81 -4.79
C GLY A 229 6.13 2.53 -6.18
N GLY A 230 6.99 3.42 -6.70
CA GLY A 230 7.65 3.24 -8.00
C GLY A 230 8.95 2.43 -7.97
N ASP A 231 9.42 2.05 -6.79
CA ASP A 231 10.66 1.28 -6.56
C ASP A 231 10.30 -0.21 -6.43
N PRO A 232 10.57 -1.06 -7.45
CA PRO A 232 10.10 -2.45 -7.52
C PRO A 232 10.92 -3.40 -6.62
N PHE A 233 11.09 -3.02 -5.35
CA PHE A 233 11.86 -3.74 -4.37
C PHE A 233 11.12 -3.80 -3.03
N LEU A 234 11.04 -5.01 -2.48
CA LEU A 234 10.71 -5.20 -1.08
C LEU A 234 11.98 -4.98 -0.26
N THR A 235 11.93 -4.05 0.69
CA THR A 235 13.00 -3.85 1.68
C THR A 235 12.49 -4.17 3.07
N ILE A 236 13.22 -5.00 3.79
CA ILE A 236 12.89 -5.46 5.14
C ILE A 236 13.86 -4.79 6.12
N TYR A 237 13.31 -4.17 7.15
CA TYR A 237 14.04 -3.49 8.20
C TYR A 237 13.73 -4.10 9.56
N GLU A 238 14.62 -3.92 10.53
CA GLU A 238 14.25 -4.02 11.95
C GLU A 238 13.18 -2.97 12.27
N LEU A 239 12.20 -3.32 13.12
CA LEU A 239 11.14 -2.40 13.52
C LEU A 239 11.60 -1.35 14.54
N GLU A 240 12.66 -1.64 15.29
CA GLU A 240 13.20 -0.73 16.31
C GLU A 240 14.29 0.18 15.72
N GLU A 241 14.45 1.37 16.28
CA GLU A 241 15.53 2.28 15.91
C GLU A 241 16.91 1.59 16.10
N PRO A 242 17.84 1.67 15.14
CA PRO A 242 17.91 2.61 14.01
C PRO A 242 17.29 2.10 12.69
N TYR A 243 16.36 1.15 12.74
CA TYR A 243 15.68 0.58 11.57
C TYR A 243 16.67 -0.02 10.58
N GLN A 244 17.55 -0.89 11.06
CA GLN A 244 18.60 -1.46 10.22
C GLN A 244 17.99 -2.27 9.08
N LYS A 245 18.48 -2.06 7.86
CA LYS A 245 18.09 -2.88 6.71
C LYS A 245 18.59 -4.31 6.90
N ILE A 246 17.65 -5.24 6.90
CA ILE A 246 17.90 -6.69 6.97
C ILE A 246 18.10 -7.25 5.55
N LYS A 247 17.18 -6.92 4.64
CA LYS A 247 17.14 -7.50 3.29
C LYS A 247 16.55 -6.51 2.30
N ARG A 248 16.97 -6.61 1.03
CA ARG A 248 16.30 -5.97 -0.11
C ARG A 248 16.19 -6.97 -1.25
N VAL A 249 15.01 -7.10 -1.83
CA VAL A 249 14.67 -8.11 -2.83
C VAL A 249 13.99 -7.43 -4.00
N ALA A 250 14.51 -7.65 -5.22
CA ALA A 250 13.86 -7.19 -6.44
C ALA A 250 12.58 -7.99 -6.67
N LEU A 251 11.48 -7.30 -6.98
CA LEU A 251 10.20 -7.92 -7.29
C LEU A 251 10.15 -8.27 -8.78
N ASP A 252 9.75 -9.50 -9.10
CA ASP A 252 9.59 -9.99 -10.48
C ASP A 252 8.20 -9.66 -11.02
N LEU A 253 7.92 -8.35 -11.16
CA LEU A 253 6.64 -7.79 -11.60
C LEU A 253 6.51 -7.84 -13.12
N THR A 254 5.38 -8.36 -13.60
CA THR A 254 5.10 -8.49 -15.03
C THR A 254 4.97 -7.13 -15.71
N ASP A 255 5.75 -6.89 -16.76
CA ASP A 255 5.72 -5.70 -17.62
C ASP A 255 5.82 -4.34 -16.89
N PHE A 256 6.41 -4.32 -15.70
CA PHE A 256 6.50 -3.12 -14.87
C PHE A 256 7.45 -2.07 -15.46
N GLN A 257 6.91 -0.90 -15.77
CA GLN A 257 7.62 0.22 -16.38
C GLN A 257 8.20 1.12 -15.29
N VAL A 258 9.51 1.03 -15.08
CA VAL A 258 10.21 1.86 -14.10
C VAL A 258 10.30 3.30 -14.58
N ASN A 259 10.00 4.25 -13.69
CA ASN A 259 10.21 5.68 -13.94
C ASN A 259 11.69 6.03 -13.68
N GLU A 260 12.42 6.37 -14.75
CA GLU A 260 13.83 6.78 -14.65
C GLU A 260 14.01 8.20 -14.10
N GLY A 261 12.92 8.95 -13.99
CA GLY A 261 12.88 10.36 -13.64
C GLY A 261 13.10 11.29 -14.84
N GLU A 262 12.84 12.57 -14.63
CA GLU A 262 13.12 13.63 -15.59
C GLU A 262 14.26 14.53 -15.10
N ASP A 263 14.89 15.23 -16.05
CA ASP A 263 15.90 16.24 -15.74
C ASP A 263 15.30 17.30 -14.79
N PRO A 264 15.88 17.50 -13.57
CA PRO A 264 15.38 18.48 -12.62
C PRO A 264 15.27 19.91 -13.15
N GLN A 265 16.03 20.27 -14.20
CA GLN A 265 15.96 21.59 -14.83
C GLN A 265 14.73 21.77 -15.73
N LYS A 266 14.09 20.66 -16.14
CA LYS A 266 12.90 20.64 -17.00
C LYS A 266 11.61 20.40 -16.22
N ALA A 267 11.72 19.75 -15.06
CA ALA A 267 10.62 19.48 -14.15
C ALA A 267 9.97 20.76 -13.61
N ASP A 268 8.65 20.76 -13.45
CA ASP A 268 7.95 21.82 -12.70
C ASP A 268 8.05 21.53 -11.18
N PRO A 269 8.75 22.36 -10.39
CA PRO A 269 8.94 22.14 -8.95
C PRO A 269 7.67 22.19 -8.13
N ARG A 270 6.56 22.69 -8.68
CA ARG A 270 5.26 22.79 -7.99
C ARG A 270 4.23 21.77 -8.47
N ALA A 271 4.50 21.12 -9.60
CA ALA A 271 3.62 20.11 -10.16
C ALA A 271 3.63 18.86 -9.27
N ILE A 272 2.42 18.42 -8.94
CA ILE A 272 2.17 17.10 -8.35
C ILE A 272 1.20 16.44 -9.31
N SER A 273 1.74 15.55 -10.13
CA SER A 273 0.98 14.82 -11.14
C SER A 273 0.97 13.34 -10.81
N PHE A 274 -0.08 12.66 -11.28
CA PHE A 274 -0.04 11.21 -11.44
C PHE A 274 0.35 10.92 -12.88
N ASP A 275 1.42 10.16 -13.08
CA ASP A 275 1.84 9.69 -14.39
C ASP A 275 1.50 8.19 -14.55
N PRO A 276 0.40 7.85 -15.24
CA PRO A 276 -0.02 6.47 -15.43
C PRO A 276 0.86 5.70 -16.42
N SER A 277 1.81 6.35 -17.10
CA SER A 277 2.67 5.69 -18.08
C SER A 277 3.75 4.81 -17.44
N TYR A 278 3.94 4.94 -16.12
CA TYR A 278 4.86 4.13 -15.33
C TYR A 278 4.12 3.26 -14.32
N GLY A 279 4.77 2.18 -13.91
CA GLY A 279 4.23 1.26 -12.93
C GLY A 279 4.23 1.86 -11.52
N ILE A 280 3.21 1.52 -10.72
CA ILE A 280 3.14 1.89 -9.31
C ILE A 280 2.59 0.74 -8.47
N ILE A 281 3.32 0.39 -7.42
CA ILE A 281 2.86 -0.54 -6.39
C ILE A 281 2.01 0.25 -5.40
N SER A 282 0.74 -0.14 -5.28
CA SER A 282 -0.26 0.65 -4.57
C SER A 282 -0.53 0.14 -3.16
N LYS A 283 -0.45 -1.18 -2.95
CA LYS A 283 -0.74 -1.81 -1.67
C LYS A 283 -0.04 -3.15 -1.51
N MET A 284 0.39 -3.44 -0.29
CA MET A 284 0.87 -4.74 0.18
C MET A 284 0.10 -5.12 1.44
N VAL A 285 -0.33 -6.37 1.56
CA VAL A 285 -0.90 -6.93 2.81
C VAL A 285 -0.34 -8.32 3.09
N ARG A 286 -0.32 -8.70 4.37
CA ARG A 286 -0.02 -10.07 4.79
C ARG A 286 -1.29 -10.92 4.85
N VAL A 287 -1.25 -12.13 4.30
CA VAL A 287 -2.28 -13.16 4.46
C VAL A 287 -1.60 -14.47 4.85
N GLY A 288 -1.66 -14.83 6.13
CA GLY A 288 -0.94 -16.01 6.62
C GLY A 288 0.58 -15.84 6.50
N ASP A 289 1.23 -16.72 5.73
CA ASP A 289 2.66 -16.70 5.37
C ASP A 289 2.92 -16.07 3.99
N LEU A 290 1.92 -15.41 3.43
CA LEU A 290 1.99 -14.77 2.12
C LEU A 290 1.97 -13.24 2.25
N LEU A 291 2.60 -12.60 1.28
CA LEU A 291 2.43 -11.18 0.97
C LEU A 291 1.68 -11.05 -0.35
N VAL A 292 0.66 -10.19 -0.37
CA VAL A 292 -0.15 -9.89 -1.55
C VAL A 292 0.08 -8.44 -1.91
N VAL A 293 0.55 -8.19 -3.13
CA VAL A 293 0.88 -6.86 -3.64
C VAL A 293 0.00 -6.53 -4.83
N SER A 294 -0.55 -5.32 -4.88
CA SER A 294 -1.26 -4.79 -6.03
C SER A 294 -0.46 -3.71 -6.73
N TYR A 295 -0.46 -3.72 -8.07
CA TYR A 295 0.31 -2.76 -8.85
C TYR A 295 -0.29 -2.49 -10.24
N THR A 296 0.08 -1.36 -10.84
CA THR A 296 -0.09 -1.10 -12.27
C THR A 296 1.23 -1.33 -13.00
N THR A 297 1.18 -1.76 -14.25
CA THR A 297 2.37 -1.98 -15.07
C THR A 297 2.93 -0.68 -15.64
N GLY A 298 2.08 0.30 -15.93
CA GLY A 298 2.42 1.40 -16.82
C GLY A 298 2.17 1.05 -18.30
N TYR A 299 2.43 2.01 -19.19
CA TYR A 299 2.19 1.85 -20.62
C TYR A 299 3.40 1.24 -21.32
N ASP A 300 3.15 0.39 -22.32
CA ASP A 300 4.23 -0.06 -23.21
C ASP A 300 4.86 1.11 -23.96
N ASP A 301 6.02 0.87 -24.58
CA ASP A 301 6.83 1.92 -25.19
C ASP A 301 6.06 2.77 -26.22
N LEU A 302 5.16 2.17 -27.00
CA LEU A 302 4.40 2.88 -28.03
C LEU A 302 3.35 3.79 -27.40
N ASP A 303 2.57 3.27 -26.46
CA ASP A 303 1.52 4.04 -25.78
C ASP A 303 2.12 5.10 -24.85
N ARG A 304 3.27 4.84 -24.23
CA ARG A 304 4.02 5.84 -23.44
C ARG A 304 4.51 6.98 -24.31
N ALA A 305 5.10 6.70 -25.47
CA ALA A 305 5.55 7.74 -26.40
C ALA A 305 4.37 8.60 -26.91
N GLU A 306 3.22 7.98 -27.21
CA GLU A 306 2.01 8.70 -27.58
C GLU A 306 1.50 9.56 -26.43
N TYR A 307 1.40 9.01 -25.21
CA TYR A 307 0.98 9.73 -24.00
C TYR A 307 1.82 11.00 -23.77
N GLN A 308 3.14 10.90 -23.88
CA GLN A 308 4.05 12.04 -23.71
C GLN A 308 3.90 13.11 -24.80
N SER A 309 3.30 12.77 -25.94
CA SER A 309 3.00 13.71 -27.03
C SER A 309 1.63 14.38 -26.90
N VAL A 310 0.78 13.92 -25.97
CA VAL A 310 -0.56 14.46 -25.75
C VAL A 310 -0.46 15.91 -25.24
N ASN A 311 -0.92 16.85 -26.05
CA ASN A 311 -0.81 18.29 -25.79
C ASN A 311 -2.16 19.02 -25.81
N SER A 312 -3.26 18.28 -25.89
CA SER A 312 -4.62 18.84 -25.89
C SER A 312 -5.60 17.92 -25.17
N GLN A 313 -6.68 18.50 -24.67
CA GLN A 313 -7.72 17.72 -23.98
C GLN A 313 -8.41 16.71 -24.91
N GLN A 314 -8.54 17.00 -26.21
CA GLN A 314 -9.13 16.07 -27.17
C GLN A 314 -8.21 14.87 -27.40
N ALA A 315 -6.91 15.12 -27.65
CA ALA A 315 -5.92 14.05 -27.79
C ALA A 315 -5.84 13.16 -26.54
N TYR A 316 -5.95 13.77 -25.34
CA TYR A 316 -6.01 13.02 -24.09
C TYR A 316 -7.23 12.10 -23.99
N ARG A 317 -8.41 12.58 -24.41
CA ARG A 317 -9.64 11.77 -24.45
C ARG A 317 -9.52 10.63 -25.47
N ASP A 318 -9.01 10.93 -26.66
CA ASP A 318 -8.85 9.94 -27.74
C ASP A 318 -7.86 8.84 -27.35
N PHE A 319 -6.72 9.23 -26.76
CA PHE A 319 -5.74 8.31 -26.18
C PHE A 319 -6.39 7.40 -25.14
N ASN A 320 -7.04 7.99 -24.13
CA ASN A 320 -7.68 7.22 -23.05
C ASN A 320 -8.77 6.27 -23.57
N ALA A 321 -9.55 6.67 -24.56
CA ALA A 321 -10.56 5.80 -25.18
C ALA A 321 -9.92 4.61 -25.91
N ARG A 322 -8.76 4.82 -26.56
CA ARG A 322 -8.01 3.79 -27.27
C ARG A 322 -7.39 2.76 -26.32
N ILE A 323 -6.82 3.21 -25.20
CA ILE A 323 -6.13 2.33 -24.24
C ILE A 323 -7.05 1.78 -23.13
N ALA A 324 -8.34 2.12 -23.15
CA ALA A 324 -9.30 1.68 -22.15
C ALA A 324 -9.29 0.15 -22.02
N GLY A 325 -9.07 -0.34 -20.79
CA GLY A 325 -9.03 -1.78 -20.48
C GLY A 325 -7.76 -2.52 -20.91
N LYS A 326 -6.81 -1.88 -21.60
CA LYS A 326 -5.55 -2.50 -22.03
C LYS A 326 -4.60 -2.77 -20.85
N TYR A 327 -4.48 -1.82 -19.94
CA TYR A 327 -3.57 -1.89 -18.79
C TYR A 327 -4.36 -2.13 -17.51
N LYS A 328 -4.64 -3.40 -17.21
CA LYS A 328 -5.34 -3.80 -15.99
C LYS A 328 -4.37 -3.79 -14.80
N ASN A 329 -4.90 -3.48 -13.61
CA ASN A 329 -4.17 -3.69 -12.37
C ASN A 329 -3.81 -5.17 -12.23
N ARG A 330 -2.70 -5.45 -11.56
CA ARG A 330 -2.19 -6.79 -11.31
C ARG A 330 -2.05 -7.07 -9.83
N ILE A 331 -2.08 -8.35 -9.49
CA ILE A 331 -1.78 -8.87 -8.16
C ILE A 331 -0.60 -9.81 -8.28
N GLN A 332 0.40 -9.60 -7.42
CA GLN A 332 1.48 -10.55 -7.19
C GLN A 332 1.31 -11.15 -5.79
N ILE A 333 1.42 -12.48 -5.69
CA ILE A 333 1.51 -13.19 -4.41
C ILE A 333 2.93 -13.70 -4.25
N MET A 334 3.53 -13.46 -3.09
CA MET A 334 4.88 -13.86 -2.75
C MET A 334 4.94 -14.46 -1.34
N ASN A 335 5.98 -15.26 -1.07
CA ASN A 335 6.30 -15.65 0.30
C ASN A 335 6.86 -14.44 1.09
N LEU A 336 7.08 -14.62 2.40
CA LEU A 336 7.65 -13.57 3.24
C LEU A 336 9.10 -13.22 2.84
N GLU A 337 9.80 -14.09 2.11
CA GLU A 337 11.14 -13.82 1.61
C GLU A 337 11.16 -12.89 0.39
N GLY A 338 9.99 -12.54 -0.17
CA GLY A 338 9.84 -11.71 -1.36
C GLY A 338 9.94 -12.49 -2.68
N GLU A 339 9.89 -13.82 -2.63
CA GLU A 339 9.95 -14.68 -3.81
C GLU A 339 8.54 -14.85 -4.39
N LYS A 340 8.41 -14.56 -5.69
CA LYS A 340 7.14 -14.65 -6.41
C LYS A 340 6.62 -16.08 -6.44
N LEU A 341 5.36 -16.27 -6.07
CA LEU A 341 4.63 -17.53 -6.23
C LEU A 341 3.71 -17.49 -7.46
N THR A 342 2.94 -16.41 -7.61
CA THR A 342 2.07 -16.18 -8.77
C THR A 342 1.89 -14.69 -9.06
N ASP A 343 1.47 -14.37 -10.27
CA ASP A 343 1.17 -13.01 -10.74
C ASP A 343 0.09 -13.03 -11.82
N PHE A 344 -0.99 -12.28 -11.62
CA PHE A 344 -2.14 -12.27 -12.52
C PHE A 344 -2.87 -10.92 -12.54
N GLU A 345 -3.69 -10.69 -13.56
CA GLU A 345 -4.55 -9.50 -13.65
C GLU A 345 -5.66 -9.56 -12.60
N PHE A 346 -6.04 -8.39 -12.06
CA PHE A 346 -7.16 -8.28 -11.14
C PHE A 346 -8.43 -8.94 -11.71
N PRO A 347 -9.11 -9.81 -10.94
CA PRO A 347 -10.40 -10.35 -11.35
C PRO A 347 -11.44 -9.24 -11.57
N GLU A 348 -12.24 -9.35 -12.64
CA GLU A 348 -13.10 -8.25 -13.14
C GLU A 348 -14.13 -7.71 -12.15
N LYS A 349 -14.47 -8.46 -11.11
CA LYS A 349 -15.45 -8.04 -10.09
C LYS A 349 -14.82 -7.34 -8.89
N LEU A 350 -13.51 -7.48 -8.70
CA LEU A 350 -12.81 -6.96 -7.53
C LEU A 350 -12.29 -5.55 -7.80
N GLY A 351 -12.62 -4.63 -6.91
CA GLY A 351 -12.03 -3.30 -6.87
C GLY A 351 -10.58 -3.34 -6.40
N ASN A 352 -9.89 -2.22 -6.52
CA ASN A 352 -8.48 -2.11 -6.13
C ASN A 352 -8.26 -1.77 -4.65
N VAL A 353 -9.32 -1.54 -3.87
CA VAL A 353 -9.25 -1.26 -2.43
C VAL A 353 -9.57 -2.53 -1.66
N PHE A 354 -8.61 -3.00 -0.86
CA PHE A 354 -8.79 -4.21 -0.08
C PHE A 354 -8.00 -4.18 1.23
N VAL A 355 -8.34 -5.05 2.17
CA VAL A 355 -7.59 -5.29 3.42
C VAL A 355 -7.45 -6.78 3.67
N SER A 356 -6.54 -7.16 4.56
CA SER A 356 -6.45 -8.52 5.09
C SER A 356 -6.98 -8.58 6.52
N ARG A 357 -7.95 -9.45 6.78
CA ARG A 357 -8.53 -9.71 8.12
C ARG A 357 -8.90 -11.17 8.23
N ASP A 358 -8.59 -11.78 9.38
CA ASP A 358 -8.93 -13.18 9.70
C ASP A 358 -8.50 -14.19 8.63
N GLY A 359 -7.30 -13.99 8.07
CA GLY A 359 -6.73 -14.87 7.05
C GLY A 359 -7.40 -14.80 5.67
N ALA A 360 -8.30 -13.85 5.46
CA ALA A 360 -8.95 -13.58 4.18
C ALA A 360 -8.67 -12.15 3.70
N LEU A 361 -8.83 -11.95 2.40
CA LEU A 361 -8.84 -10.63 1.80
C LEU A 361 -10.27 -10.10 1.72
N TRP A 362 -10.46 -8.81 1.94
CA TRP A 362 -11.74 -8.14 1.81
C TRP A 362 -11.61 -7.02 0.79
N PHE A 363 -12.30 -7.15 -0.34
CA PHE A 363 -12.24 -6.19 -1.45
C PHE A 363 -13.53 -5.38 -1.52
N ASN A 364 -13.44 -4.11 -1.94
CA ASN A 364 -14.61 -3.44 -2.49
C ASN A 364 -15.00 -4.07 -3.83
N ALA A 365 -16.29 -4.08 -4.16
CA ALA A 365 -16.74 -4.41 -5.50
C ALA A 365 -16.48 -3.26 -6.46
N LEU A 366 -16.25 -3.57 -7.74
CA LEU A 366 -16.37 -2.57 -8.80
C LEU A 366 -17.84 -2.29 -9.08
N PRO A 367 -18.28 -1.03 -9.08
CA PRO A 367 -19.66 -0.70 -9.41
C PRO A 367 -19.96 -1.03 -10.87
N ASN A 368 -21.19 -1.43 -11.15
CA ASN A 368 -21.62 -1.66 -12.54
C ASN A 368 -21.70 -0.32 -13.30
N PRO A 369 -20.93 -0.10 -14.38
CA PRO A 369 -20.97 1.16 -15.11
C PRO A 369 -22.29 1.38 -15.90
N GLU A 370 -23.08 0.33 -16.11
CA GLU A 370 -24.33 0.39 -16.89
C GLU A 370 -25.57 0.68 -16.02
N VAL A 371 -25.47 0.54 -14.71
CA VAL A 371 -26.61 0.65 -13.77
C VAL A 371 -26.20 1.48 -12.57
N GLU A 372 -27.02 2.45 -12.19
CA GLU A 372 -26.87 3.12 -10.91
C GLU A 372 -27.22 2.14 -9.78
N GLU A 373 -26.22 1.76 -8.98
CA GLU A 373 -26.38 0.84 -7.87
C GLU A 373 -26.71 1.61 -6.59
N ASP A 374 -27.86 1.31 -5.99
CA ASP A 374 -28.26 1.84 -4.66
C ASP A 374 -27.66 1.01 -3.50
N PHE A 375 -26.52 0.36 -3.75
CA PHE A 375 -25.85 -0.46 -2.77
C PHE A 375 -24.32 -0.40 -2.93
N PHE A 376 -23.63 -0.66 -1.83
CA PHE A 376 -22.21 -0.94 -1.82
C PHE A 376 -21.98 -2.42 -1.49
N GLN A 377 -20.93 -3.02 -2.05
CA GLN A 377 -20.65 -4.44 -1.87
C GLN A 377 -19.18 -4.63 -1.50
N LEU A 378 -18.95 -5.46 -0.48
CA LEU A 378 -17.65 -6.02 -0.14
C LEU A 378 -17.63 -7.51 -0.50
N TYR A 379 -16.49 -8.01 -0.96
CA TYR A 379 -16.23 -9.42 -1.23
C TYR A 379 -15.21 -9.97 -0.24
N ARG A 380 -15.53 -11.09 0.40
CA ARG A 380 -14.56 -11.92 1.12
C ARG A 380 -13.91 -12.86 0.12
N VAL A 381 -12.59 -12.83 0.07
CA VAL A 381 -11.78 -13.50 -0.95
C VAL A 381 -10.73 -14.38 -0.27
N GLU A 382 -10.65 -15.63 -0.70
CA GLU A 382 -9.65 -16.60 -0.26
C GLU A 382 -8.58 -16.78 -1.34
N ILE A 383 -7.35 -17.07 -0.91
CA ILE A 383 -6.27 -17.48 -1.80
C ILE A 383 -6.29 -19.02 -1.86
N LYS A 384 -6.40 -19.59 -3.05
CA LYS A 384 -6.43 -21.05 -3.25
C LYS A 384 -5.47 -21.49 -4.34
N GLU A 385 -5.07 -22.76 -4.29
CA GLU A 385 -4.43 -23.41 -5.43
C GLU A 385 -5.46 -23.54 -6.56
N ALA A 386 -5.09 -23.06 -7.75
CA ALA A 386 -5.91 -23.15 -8.93
C ALA A 386 -6.08 -24.62 -9.33
N VAL A 387 -7.33 -25.03 -9.54
CA VAL A 387 -7.63 -26.38 -10.02
C VAL A 387 -7.29 -26.43 -11.52
N SER A 388 -6.30 -27.25 -11.88
CA SER A 388 -5.86 -27.47 -13.26
C SER A 388 -6.91 -28.12 -14.16
#